data_AF-A0AAN6QCV8-F1
#
_entry.id   AF-A0AAN6QCV8-F1
#
_cell.length_a   1.000
_cell.length_b   1.000
_cell.length_c   1.000
_cell.angle_alpha   90.00
_cell.angle_beta   90.00
_cell.angle_gamma   90.00
#
_symmetry.space_group_name_H-M   'P 1'
#
loop_
_entity.id
_entity.type
_entity.pdbx_description
1 polymer ?
#
loop_
_entity_poly.entity_id
_entity_poly.type
_entity_poly.pdbx_seq_one_letter_code
_entity_poly.pdbx_strand_id
1 'polypeptide(L)'
;MTRPTGRGHIHKHSSPPRIPENGVKEVKIIGGLYAWLTVLGSFCITTAVYGLSNSVGVIQPFWARHQLAGYPVQDIAWISGANIFLCLFLGVQVGPWFDRFGPRWILALGSLVYAGGLVGLAFLPQDAADGYSDASGGDGGGLQLGGAALFALLMVLWGVVMGAGAALCCTVALSVLAHWFERRRGLAAGIVFVGSSVGGAIFPLVLRSTLEGMGWAWSMRILVFIVAALLVVGNVLIRGRIKGKKGSGTVDFRCFKDWRFVWTTIGVTSALLGSGVGRLAAGAISDRIGRFNTMILTTLFSIITTFAVWLLVEPHRMWLFYLFSILFGFGTGCVISLGPVCVGQ
;
A
#
# COMPACT_ATOMS: atom_id res chain seq x y z
N MET A 1 -80.49 -2.90 -38.62
CA MET A 1 -80.31 -1.84 -37.60
C MET A 1 -80.11 -2.55 -36.26
N THR A 2 -79.13 -2.36 -35.38
CA THR A 2 -78.06 -1.35 -35.18
C THR A 2 -77.24 -1.80 -33.95
N ARG A 3 -75.94 -2.15 -34.10
CA ARG A 3 -74.78 -1.97 -33.18
C ARG A 3 -74.91 -2.39 -31.66
N PRO A 4 -73.86 -2.30 -30.78
CA PRO A 4 -72.94 -3.41 -30.48
C PRO A 4 -72.74 -3.70 -28.96
N THR A 5 -72.17 -4.85 -28.61
CA THR A 5 -71.66 -5.14 -27.25
C THR A 5 -70.14 -4.97 -27.19
N GLY A 6 -69.69 -3.75 -26.87
CA GLY A 6 -68.28 -3.46 -26.57
C GLY A 6 -68.01 -3.59 -25.07
N ARG A 7 -67.46 -4.74 -24.63
CA ARG A 7 -66.83 -4.86 -23.31
C ARG A 7 -65.39 -4.38 -23.40
N GLY A 8 -65.04 -3.42 -22.54
CA GLY A 8 -63.75 -2.75 -22.51
C GLY A 8 -62.56 -3.69 -22.33
N HIS A 9 -61.51 -3.38 -23.06
CA HIS A 9 -60.17 -3.94 -22.92
C HIS A 9 -59.59 -3.63 -21.53
N ILE A 10 -59.40 -4.66 -20.71
CA ILE A 10 -58.45 -4.61 -19.61
C ILE A 10 -57.09 -5.00 -20.20
N HIS A 11 -56.18 -4.04 -20.29
CA HIS A 11 -54.77 -4.29 -20.57
C HIS A 11 -54.20 -5.24 -19.52
N LYS A 12 -54.00 -6.51 -19.88
CA LYS A 12 -53.11 -7.41 -19.13
C LYS A 12 -51.70 -6.82 -19.23
N HIS A 13 -51.20 -6.28 -18.12
CA HIS A 13 -49.78 -6.01 -17.96
C HIS A 13 -49.00 -7.30 -18.26
N SER A 14 -48.33 -7.33 -19.41
CA SER A 14 -47.37 -8.37 -19.74
C SER A 14 -46.27 -8.32 -18.69
N SER A 15 -46.21 -9.36 -17.86
CA SER A 15 -45.11 -9.58 -16.92
C SER A 15 -43.80 -9.55 -17.71
N PRO A 16 -42.74 -8.88 -17.23
CA PRO A 16 -41.45 -8.92 -17.91
C PRO A 16 -40.99 -10.37 -18.06
N PRO A 17 -40.31 -10.73 -19.17
CA PRO A 17 -39.86 -12.09 -19.40
C PRO A 17 -38.98 -12.53 -18.23
N ARG A 18 -39.37 -13.63 -17.57
CA ARG A 18 -38.55 -14.27 -16.54
C ARG A 18 -37.24 -14.70 -17.19
N ILE A 19 -36.14 -14.07 -16.79
CA ILE A 19 -34.80 -14.51 -17.13
C ILE A 19 -34.69 -15.98 -16.69
N PRO A 20 -34.27 -16.91 -17.56
CA PRO A 20 -34.12 -18.30 -17.16
C PRO A 20 -33.14 -18.39 -15.99
N GLU A 21 -33.59 -18.96 -14.87
CA GLU A 21 -32.79 -19.33 -13.69
C GLU A 21 -31.82 -20.47 -14.05
N ASN A 22 -30.95 -20.23 -15.02
CA ASN A 22 -29.85 -21.13 -15.31
C ASN A 22 -28.71 -20.85 -14.32
N GLY A 23 -28.78 -21.50 -13.16
CA GLY A 23 -27.62 -21.98 -12.43
C GLY A 23 -26.58 -20.92 -12.02
N VAL A 24 -27.00 -19.77 -11.46
CA VAL A 24 -26.09 -19.02 -10.60
C VAL A 24 -25.86 -19.89 -9.37
N LYS A 25 -24.77 -20.67 -9.38
CA LYS A 25 -24.27 -21.34 -8.16
C LYS A 25 -24.12 -20.25 -7.11
N GLU A 26 -25.04 -20.20 -6.14
CA GLU A 26 -24.87 -19.40 -4.93
C GLU A 26 -23.52 -19.78 -4.34
N VAL A 27 -22.55 -18.87 -4.45
CA VAL A 27 -21.25 -19.06 -3.82
C VAL A 27 -21.49 -18.86 -2.33
N LYS A 28 -21.86 -19.92 -1.63
CA LYS A 28 -22.01 -19.91 -0.17
C LYS A 28 -20.63 -19.71 0.44
N ILE A 29 -20.26 -18.44 0.68
CA ILE A 29 -18.98 -18.07 1.26
C ILE A 29 -19.03 -18.36 2.77
N ILE A 30 -18.39 -19.46 3.15
CA ILE A 30 -18.08 -19.79 4.55
C ILE A 30 -16.57 -19.85 4.68
N GLY A 31 -16.04 -18.98 5.53
CA GLY A 31 -14.63 -18.90 5.91
C GLY A 31 -14.15 -20.19 6.57
N GLY A 32 -13.75 -21.16 5.75
CA GLY A 32 -12.99 -22.31 6.20
C GLY A 32 -11.55 -21.93 6.57
N LEU A 33 -10.81 -22.87 7.17
CA LEU A 33 -9.42 -22.70 7.61
C LEU A 33 -8.54 -22.04 6.54
N TYR A 34 -8.69 -22.45 5.27
CA TYR A 34 -7.93 -21.89 4.15
C TYR A 34 -8.18 -20.39 3.89
N ALA A 35 -9.38 -19.88 4.17
CA ALA A 35 -9.69 -18.46 4.03
C ALA A 35 -8.92 -17.64 5.07
N TRP A 36 -8.90 -18.12 6.32
CA TRP A 36 -8.17 -17.49 7.41
C TRP A 36 -6.65 -17.64 7.29
N LEU A 37 -6.16 -18.77 6.78
CA LEU A 37 -4.75 -18.92 6.41
C LEU A 37 -4.35 -17.91 5.31
N THR A 38 -5.24 -17.66 4.35
CA THR A 38 -4.99 -16.64 3.32
C THR A 38 -4.94 -15.23 3.92
N VAL A 39 -5.81 -14.91 4.90
CA VAL A 39 -5.74 -13.65 5.66
C VAL A 39 -4.39 -13.54 6.38
N LEU A 40 -3.94 -14.61 7.05
CA LEU A 40 -2.64 -14.65 7.71
C LEU A 40 -1.47 -14.47 6.73
N GLY A 41 -1.55 -15.09 5.55
CA GLY A 41 -0.56 -14.87 4.49
C GLY A 41 -0.53 -13.43 4.00
N SER A 42 -1.70 -12.84 3.75
CA SER A 42 -1.81 -11.43 3.37
C SER A 42 -1.31 -10.49 4.47
N PHE A 43 -1.54 -10.83 5.74
CA PHE A 43 -0.99 -10.12 6.89
C PHE A 43 0.55 -10.14 6.83
N CYS A 44 1.18 -11.30 6.66
CA CYS A 44 2.65 -11.40 6.57
C CYS A 44 3.23 -10.58 5.42
N ILE A 45 2.62 -10.63 4.23
CA ILE A 45 3.04 -9.80 3.08
C ILE A 45 2.92 -8.31 3.41
N THR A 46 1.78 -7.90 3.97
CA THR A 46 1.49 -6.49 4.28
C THR A 46 2.44 -5.97 5.37
N THR A 47 2.75 -6.79 6.38
CA THR A 47 3.74 -6.50 7.42
C THR A 47 5.12 -6.27 6.81
N ALA A 48 5.56 -7.15 5.92
CA ALA A 48 6.88 -7.05 5.29
C ALA A 48 6.99 -5.79 4.42
N VAL A 49 6.03 -5.58 3.52
CA VAL A 49 6.11 -4.51 2.52
C VAL A 49 5.88 -3.13 3.16
N TYR A 50 4.73 -2.94 3.83
CA TYR A 50 4.43 -1.63 4.42
C TYR A 50 5.25 -1.34 5.69
N GLY A 51 5.63 -2.37 6.45
CA GLY A 51 6.49 -2.19 7.61
C GLY A 51 7.87 -1.64 7.23
N LEU A 52 8.46 -2.17 6.15
CA LEU A 52 9.72 -1.66 5.63
C LEU A 52 9.54 -0.26 4.98
N SER A 53 8.44 -0.02 4.27
CA SER A 53 8.11 1.33 3.76
C SER A 53 7.95 2.37 4.88
N ASN A 54 7.41 1.99 6.05
CA ASN A 54 7.32 2.88 7.21
C ASN A 54 8.69 3.16 7.85
N SER A 55 9.70 2.34 7.56
CA SER A 55 11.08 2.51 8.05
C SER A 55 11.91 3.52 7.25
N VAL A 56 11.34 4.12 6.20
CA VAL A 56 11.96 5.24 5.47
C VAL A 56 12.42 6.36 6.42
N GLY A 57 11.67 6.62 7.50
CA GLY A 57 12.03 7.64 8.49
C GLY A 57 13.33 7.37 9.26
N VAL A 58 13.84 6.13 9.24
CA VAL A 58 15.14 5.77 9.83
C VAL A 58 16.21 5.67 8.73
N ILE A 59 15.85 5.09 7.59
CA ILE A 59 16.75 4.87 6.45
C ILE A 59 17.18 6.19 5.79
N GLN A 60 16.24 7.09 5.53
CA GLN A 60 16.50 8.33 4.80
C GLN A 60 17.44 9.29 5.56
N PRO A 61 17.29 9.51 6.88
CA PRO A 61 18.28 10.27 7.63
C PRO A 61 19.65 9.58 7.70
N PHE A 62 19.70 8.26 7.73
CA PHE A 62 20.95 7.51 7.69
C PHE A 62 21.69 7.76 6.36
N TRP A 63 20.97 7.70 5.23
CA TRP A 63 21.51 8.08 3.92
C TRP A 63 22.04 9.50 3.91
N ALA A 64 21.29 10.46 4.43
CA ALA A 64 21.69 11.86 4.45
C ALA A 64 22.93 12.14 5.32
N ARG A 65 23.23 11.29 6.31
CA ARG A 65 24.38 11.48 7.22
C ARG A 65 25.62 10.71 6.78
N HIS A 66 25.45 9.52 6.21
CA HIS A 66 26.55 8.61 5.89
C HIS A 66 26.75 8.53 4.37
N GLN A 67 25.85 7.85 3.67
CA GLN A 67 26.05 7.45 2.28
C GLN A 67 25.96 8.61 1.25
N LEU A 68 25.14 9.61 1.54
CA LEU A 68 24.78 10.71 0.64
C LEU A 68 24.99 12.06 1.33
N ALA A 69 25.99 12.18 2.22
CA ALA A 69 26.26 13.40 3.00
C ALA A 69 26.48 14.66 2.13
N GLY A 70 26.93 14.48 0.88
CA GLY A 70 27.10 15.57 -0.09
C GLY A 70 25.83 15.98 -0.86
N TYR A 71 24.72 15.27 -0.70
CA TYR A 71 23.46 15.56 -1.40
C TYR A 71 22.46 16.25 -0.48
N PRO A 72 21.69 17.23 -1.00
CA PRO A 72 20.65 17.86 -0.21
C PRO A 72 19.53 16.86 0.10
N VAL A 73 18.95 16.95 1.31
CA VAL A 73 17.95 16.00 1.82
C VAL A 73 16.72 15.85 0.90
N GLN A 74 16.38 16.90 0.16
CA GLN A 74 15.32 16.90 -0.84
C GLN A 74 15.61 15.94 -2.02
N ASP A 75 16.87 15.82 -2.43
CA ASP A 75 17.26 14.96 -3.54
C ASP A 75 17.19 13.49 -3.12
N ILE A 76 17.61 13.21 -1.89
CA ILE A 76 17.50 11.89 -1.25
C ILE A 76 16.03 11.49 -1.09
N ALA A 77 15.12 12.44 -0.83
CA ALA A 77 13.69 12.17 -0.67
C ALA A 77 13.03 11.63 -1.96
N TRP A 78 13.58 11.93 -3.15
CA TRP A 78 13.07 11.36 -4.40
C TRP A 78 13.17 9.84 -4.45
N ILE A 79 14.14 9.22 -3.77
CA ILE A 79 14.30 7.77 -3.72
C ILE A 79 13.05 7.10 -3.11
N SER A 80 12.63 7.60 -1.95
CA SER A 80 11.42 7.13 -1.27
C SER A 80 10.14 7.57 -1.98
N GLY A 81 10.14 8.75 -2.59
CA GLY A 81 9.03 9.24 -3.40
C GLY A 81 8.74 8.34 -4.61
N ALA A 82 9.79 7.93 -5.34
CA ALA A 82 9.68 7.01 -6.48
C ALA A 82 9.12 5.65 -6.07
N ASN A 83 9.53 5.12 -4.90
CA ASN A 83 9.00 3.87 -4.36
C ASN A 83 7.48 3.92 -4.18
N ILE A 84 6.99 4.95 -3.49
CA ILE A 84 5.55 5.11 -3.22
C ILE A 84 4.79 5.36 -4.53
N PHE A 85 5.32 6.22 -5.41
CA PHE A 85 4.72 6.52 -6.70
C PHE A 85 4.52 5.25 -7.54
N LEU A 86 5.57 4.45 -7.70
CA LEU A 86 5.50 3.20 -8.47
C LEU A 86 4.61 2.15 -7.80
N CYS A 87 4.65 2.06 -6.46
CA CYS A 87 3.75 1.18 -5.72
C CYS A 87 2.27 1.46 -6.04
N LEU A 88 1.89 2.75 -6.06
CA LEU A 88 0.52 3.17 -6.35
C LEU A 88 0.18 3.07 -7.84
N PHE A 89 1.07 3.55 -8.71
CA PHE A 89 0.85 3.60 -10.16
C PHE A 89 0.75 2.21 -10.77
N LEU A 90 1.67 1.30 -10.42
CA LEU A 90 1.62 -0.08 -10.89
C LEU A 90 0.49 -0.86 -10.21
N GLY A 91 0.12 -0.51 -8.97
CA GLY A 91 -1.00 -1.15 -8.26
C GLY A 91 -2.31 -1.15 -9.04
N VAL A 92 -2.59 -0.08 -9.81
CA VAL A 92 -3.76 0.02 -10.70
C VAL A 92 -3.74 -1.03 -11.82
N GLN A 93 -2.56 -1.31 -12.36
CA GLN A 93 -2.36 -2.23 -13.49
C GLN A 93 -2.32 -3.70 -13.05
N VAL A 94 -1.89 -3.96 -11.81
CA VAL A 94 -1.82 -5.30 -11.24
C VAL A 94 -3.21 -5.91 -11.04
N GLY A 95 -4.26 -5.12 -10.86
CA GLY A 95 -5.65 -5.61 -10.75
C GLY A 95 -6.09 -6.46 -11.96
N PRO A 96 -6.06 -5.92 -13.19
CA PRO A 96 -6.33 -6.70 -14.40
C PRO A 96 -5.45 -7.93 -14.58
N TRP A 97 -4.16 -7.84 -14.20
CA TRP A 97 -3.25 -9.00 -14.27
C TRP A 97 -3.64 -10.09 -13.28
N PHE A 98 -4.01 -9.71 -12.06
CA PHE A 98 -4.49 -10.58 -11.01
C PHE A 98 -5.73 -11.38 -11.43
N ASP A 99 -6.67 -10.75 -12.11
CA ASP A 99 -7.87 -11.41 -12.61
C ASP A 99 -7.57 -12.44 -13.72
N ARG A 100 -6.47 -12.27 -14.46
CA ARG A 100 -6.09 -13.15 -15.58
C ARG A 100 -5.19 -14.31 -15.15
N PHE A 101 -4.04 -13.99 -14.55
CA PHE A 101 -3.00 -14.97 -14.24
C PHE A 101 -3.20 -15.62 -12.86
N GLY A 102 -4.13 -15.07 -12.07
CA GLY A 102 -4.38 -15.48 -10.70
C GLY A 102 -3.30 -14.97 -9.73
N PRO A 103 -3.55 -15.09 -8.43
CA PRO A 103 -2.71 -14.50 -7.40
C PRO A 103 -1.30 -15.08 -7.30
N ARG A 104 -1.14 -16.40 -7.51
CA ARG A 104 0.07 -17.11 -7.08
C ARG A 104 1.33 -16.69 -7.85
N TRP A 105 1.23 -16.60 -9.17
CA TRP A 105 2.38 -16.24 -10.01
C TRP A 105 2.76 -14.76 -9.86
N ILE A 106 1.76 -13.89 -9.74
CA ILE A 106 1.99 -12.45 -9.57
C ILE A 106 2.59 -12.17 -8.19
N LEU A 107 2.09 -12.83 -7.15
CA LEU A 107 2.65 -12.73 -5.80
C LEU A 107 4.09 -13.25 -5.74
N ALA A 108 4.37 -14.41 -6.36
CA ALA A 108 5.71 -14.98 -6.39
C ALA A 108 6.68 -14.06 -7.12
N LEU A 109 6.29 -13.54 -8.30
CA LEU A 109 7.09 -12.57 -9.05
C LEU A 109 7.33 -11.29 -8.23
N GLY A 110 6.27 -10.72 -7.64
CA GLY A 110 6.38 -9.54 -6.80
C GLY A 110 7.29 -9.74 -5.60
N SER A 111 7.23 -10.90 -4.97
CA SER A 111 8.04 -11.25 -3.80
C SER A 111 9.50 -11.44 -4.17
N LEU A 112 9.78 -12.07 -5.32
CA LEU A 112 11.14 -12.20 -5.85
C LEU A 112 11.74 -10.84 -6.22
N VAL A 113 10.96 -9.97 -6.86
CA VAL A 113 11.40 -8.61 -7.22
C VAL A 113 11.64 -7.77 -5.95
N TYR A 114 10.72 -7.82 -4.97
CA TYR A 114 10.86 -7.08 -3.72
C TYR A 114 12.06 -7.55 -2.89
N ALA A 115 12.20 -8.88 -2.71
CA ALA A 115 13.34 -9.46 -2.00
C ALA A 115 14.66 -9.21 -2.75
N GLY A 116 14.67 -9.32 -4.08
CA GLY A 116 15.85 -9.05 -4.91
C GLY A 116 16.33 -7.61 -4.79
N GLY A 117 15.41 -6.65 -4.76
CA GLY A 117 15.74 -5.24 -4.50
C GLY A 117 16.39 -5.03 -3.13
N LEU A 118 15.81 -5.64 -2.09
CA LEU A 118 16.34 -5.55 -0.72
C LEU A 118 17.70 -6.26 -0.56
N VAL A 119 17.88 -7.41 -1.21
CA VAL A 119 19.15 -8.13 -1.27
C VAL A 119 20.19 -7.27 -1.98
N GLY A 120 19.86 -6.64 -3.11
CA GLY A 120 20.76 -5.72 -3.80
C GLY A 120 21.24 -4.57 -2.90
N LEU A 121 20.36 -4.04 -2.05
CA LEU A 121 20.72 -3.00 -1.08
C LEU A 121 21.65 -3.52 0.03
N ALA A 122 21.57 -4.79 0.39
CA ALA A 122 22.40 -5.41 1.41
C ALA A 122 23.84 -5.69 0.95
N PHE A 123 24.09 -5.66 -0.36
CA PHE A 123 25.41 -5.90 -0.98
C PHE A 123 26.01 -4.65 -1.63
N LEU A 124 25.38 -3.49 -1.46
CA LEU A 124 25.88 -2.22 -1.95
C LEU A 124 27.24 -1.87 -1.32
N PRO A 125 28.32 -1.61 -2.10
CA PRO A 125 29.58 -1.09 -1.58
C PRO A 125 29.38 0.30 -0.99
N GLN A 126 29.99 0.58 0.16
CA GLN A 126 29.68 1.80 0.94
C GLN A 126 30.88 2.76 1.09
N ASP A 127 31.97 2.52 0.38
CA ASP A 127 33.27 3.17 0.60
C ASP A 127 33.36 4.55 -0.06
N ALA A 128 32.40 5.44 0.20
CA ALA A 128 32.45 6.83 -0.30
C ALA A 128 32.49 7.89 0.80
N ALA A 129 32.25 7.56 2.07
CA ALA A 129 32.22 8.58 3.15
C ALA A 129 32.64 8.09 4.54
N ASP A 130 32.63 6.79 4.80
CA ASP A 130 33.01 6.29 6.13
C ASP A 130 34.53 6.09 6.17
N GLY A 131 35.22 6.87 7.00
CA GLY A 131 36.52 6.50 7.57
C GLY A 131 36.41 5.28 8.50
N TYR A 132 35.57 4.30 8.16
CA TYR A 132 35.47 3.01 8.82
C TYR A 132 36.39 2.05 8.09
N SER A 133 37.66 2.06 8.50
CA SER A 133 38.58 0.98 8.17
C SER A 133 38.06 -0.29 8.84
N ASP A 134 37.52 -1.22 8.05
CA ASP A 134 37.24 -2.56 8.50
C ASP A 134 38.54 -3.16 9.09
N ALA A 135 38.51 -3.56 10.36
CA ALA A 135 39.64 -4.19 11.04
C ALA A 135 39.86 -5.64 10.57
N SER A 136 39.05 -6.13 9.64
CA SER A 136 39.32 -7.34 8.89
C SER A 136 40.04 -6.98 7.58
N GLY A 137 41.37 -7.10 7.61
CA GLY A 137 42.26 -6.99 6.45
C GLY A 137 42.00 -8.10 5.42
N GLY A 138 40.86 -8.06 4.76
CA GLY A 138 40.55 -8.83 3.58
C GLY A 138 40.72 -7.97 2.35
N ASP A 139 41.49 -8.45 1.38
CA ASP A 139 41.72 -7.88 0.05
C ASP A 139 40.40 -7.71 -0.73
N GLY A 140 39.64 -6.68 -0.38
CA GLY A 140 38.40 -6.33 -1.03
C GLY A 140 38.69 -5.50 -2.28
N GLY A 141 38.70 -6.14 -3.44
CA GLY A 141 38.50 -5.48 -4.75
C GLY A 141 37.09 -4.89 -4.86
N GLY A 142 36.68 -4.08 -3.88
CA GLY A 142 35.41 -3.38 -3.83
C GLY A 142 35.37 -2.31 -4.90
N LEU A 143 34.35 -2.37 -5.76
CA LEU A 143 34.08 -1.34 -6.74
C LEU A 143 33.76 -0.03 -6.01
N GLN A 144 34.72 0.90 -5.95
CA GLN A 144 34.49 2.26 -5.44
C GLN A 144 33.50 2.96 -6.38
N LEU A 145 32.23 3.00 -5.98
CA LEU A 145 31.17 3.70 -6.71
C LEU A 145 31.19 5.17 -6.31
N GLY A 146 31.31 6.07 -7.29
CA GLY A 146 31.13 7.49 -7.05
C GLY A 146 29.73 7.80 -6.51
N GLY A 147 29.58 8.90 -5.75
CA GLY A 147 28.33 9.25 -5.07
C GLY A 147 27.09 9.30 -5.98
N ALA A 148 27.25 9.71 -7.24
CA ALA A 148 26.17 9.70 -8.23
C ALA A 148 25.72 8.27 -8.62
N ALA A 149 26.67 7.33 -8.70
CA ALA A 149 26.35 5.93 -9.00
C ALA A 149 25.66 5.26 -7.81
N LEU A 150 26.08 5.58 -6.58
CA LEU A 150 25.41 5.12 -5.36
C LEU A 150 23.97 5.65 -5.27
N PHE A 151 23.77 6.94 -5.54
CA PHE A 151 22.43 7.54 -5.62
C PHE A 151 21.55 6.83 -6.66
N ALA A 152 22.07 6.61 -7.87
CA ALA A 152 21.34 5.92 -8.93
C ALA A 152 21.00 4.48 -8.55
N LEU A 153 21.91 3.74 -7.90
CA LEU A 153 21.64 2.38 -7.47
C LEU A 153 20.60 2.33 -6.34
N LEU A 154 20.66 3.24 -5.38
CA LEU A 154 19.63 3.37 -4.34
C LEU A 154 18.26 3.71 -4.95
N MET A 155 18.21 4.63 -5.92
CA MET A 155 16.99 4.96 -6.66
C MET A 155 16.42 3.75 -7.40
N VAL A 156 17.27 2.97 -8.08
CA VAL A 156 16.83 1.79 -8.83
C VAL A 156 16.37 0.68 -7.88
N LEU A 157 17.14 0.35 -6.86
CA LEU A 157 16.85 -0.77 -5.97
C LEU A 157 15.68 -0.47 -5.02
N TRP A 158 15.75 0.63 -4.28
CA TRP A 158 14.69 1.02 -3.33
C TRP A 158 13.50 1.66 -4.05
N GLY A 159 13.75 2.63 -4.93
CA GLY A 159 12.70 3.35 -5.65
C GLY A 159 11.97 2.44 -6.64
N VAL A 160 12.68 1.92 -7.63
CA VAL A 160 12.06 1.24 -8.78
C VAL A 160 11.73 -0.22 -8.50
N VAL A 161 12.74 -1.02 -8.15
CA VAL A 161 12.61 -2.48 -8.02
C VAL A 161 11.71 -2.83 -6.83
N MET A 162 12.00 -2.31 -5.64
CA MET A 162 11.15 -2.55 -4.48
C MET A 162 9.78 -1.87 -4.62
N GLY A 163 9.66 -0.73 -5.30
CA GLY A 163 8.36 -0.08 -5.56
C GLY A 163 7.45 -0.94 -6.45
N ALA A 164 8.00 -1.51 -7.52
CA ALA A 164 7.29 -2.44 -8.39
C ALA A 164 6.94 -3.77 -7.70
N GLY A 165 7.88 -4.33 -6.92
CA GLY A 165 7.64 -5.52 -6.11
C GLY A 165 6.54 -5.30 -5.07
N ALA A 166 6.52 -4.13 -4.43
CA ALA A 166 5.51 -3.74 -3.45
C ALA A 166 4.12 -3.65 -4.08
N ALA A 167 3.99 -3.03 -5.26
CA ALA A 167 2.73 -2.96 -6.00
C ALA A 167 2.14 -4.36 -6.26
N LEU A 168 2.98 -5.27 -6.77
CA LEU A 168 2.57 -6.64 -7.08
C LEU A 168 2.13 -7.38 -5.81
N CYS A 169 2.90 -7.28 -4.73
CA CYS A 169 2.61 -7.98 -3.48
C CYS A 169 1.35 -7.46 -2.79
N CYS A 170 1.25 -6.14 -2.58
CA CYS A 170 0.18 -5.52 -1.81
C CYS A 170 -1.17 -5.61 -2.54
N THR A 171 -1.20 -5.34 -3.85
CA THR A 171 -2.44 -5.45 -4.63
C THR A 171 -2.97 -6.88 -4.59
N VAL A 172 -2.10 -7.88 -4.76
CA VAL A 172 -2.52 -9.28 -4.68
C VAL A 172 -2.98 -9.64 -3.26
N ALA A 173 -2.20 -9.30 -2.23
CA ALA A 173 -2.52 -9.61 -0.84
C ALA A 173 -3.89 -9.07 -0.40
N LEU A 174 -4.25 -7.86 -0.85
CA LEU A 174 -5.54 -7.24 -0.56
C LEU A 174 -6.68 -7.78 -1.44
N SER A 175 -6.44 -7.97 -2.75
CA SER A 175 -7.48 -8.41 -3.69
C SER A 175 -7.96 -9.84 -3.42
N VAL A 176 -7.10 -10.74 -2.93
CA VAL A 176 -7.51 -12.13 -2.61
C VAL A 176 -8.59 -12.18 -1.53
N LEU A 177 -8.66 -11.21 -0.63
CA LEU A 177 -9.65 -11.18 0.46
C LEU A 177 -11.09 -11.11 -0.07
N ALA A 178 -11.30 -10.36 -1.16
CA ALA A 178 -12.61 -10.22 -1.79
C ALA A 178 -13.13 -11.55 -2.37
N HIS A 179 -12.23 -12.48 -2.71
CA HIS A 179 -12.60 -13.81 -3.22
C HIS A 179 -13.04 -14.78 -2.12
N TRP A 180 -12.60 -14.59 -0.88
CA TRP A 180 -12.81 -15.54 0.22
C TRP A 180 -13.87 -15.10 1.23
N PHE A 181 -14.19 -13.82 1.30
CA PHE A 181 -15.18 -13.26 2.21
C PHE A 181 -16.19 -12.44 1.40
N GLU A 182 -17.48 -12.50 1.72
CA GLU A 182 -18.51 -11.56 1.22
C GLU A 182 -19.09 -10.74 2.37
N ARG A 183 -19.58 -11.43 3.42
CA ARG A 183 -20.21 -10.82 4.59
C ARG A 183 -19.23 -10.19 5.59
N ARG A 184 -17.97 -10.67 5.65
CA ARG A 184 -16.93 -10.23 6.61
C ARG A 184 -15.68 -9.62 5.94
N ARG A 185 -15.82 -9.09 4.71
CA ARG A 185 -14.70 -8.50 3.94
C ARG A 185 -13.97 -7.41 4.73
N GLY A 186 -14.69 -6.52 5.39
CA GLY A 186 -14.10 -5.43 6.17
C GLY A 186 -13.26 -5.91 7.35
N LEU A 187 -13.70 -6.95 8.07
CA LEU A 187 -12.93 -7.52 9.17
C LEU A 187 -11.67 -8.23 8.69
N ALA A 188 -11.76 -8.99 7.59
CA ALA A 188 -10.60 -9.64 6.99
C ALA A 188 -9.56 -8.61 6.49
N ALA A 189 -10.03 -7.56 5.81
CA ALA A 189 -9.17 -6.45 5.37
C ALA A 189 -8.54 -5.72 6.57
N GLY A 190 -9.32 -5.44 7.62
CA GLY A 190 -8.84 -4.81 8.85
C GLY A 190 -7.70 -5.60 9.49
N ILE A 191 -7.85 -6.91 9.65
CA ILE A 191 -6.78 -7.78 10.19
C ILE A 191 -5.52 -7.69 9.33
N VAL A 192 -5.63 -7.75 8.01
CA VAL A 192 -4.47 -7.63 7.12
C VAL A 192 -3.76 -6.27 7.30
N PHE A 193 -4.52 -5.18 7.42
CA PHE A 193 -3.96 -3.84 7.64
C PHE A 193 -3.29 -3.67 9.01
N VAL A 194 -3.70 -4.41 10.03
CA VAL A 194 -2.95 -4.47 11.32
C VAL A 194 -1.50 -4.90 11.09
N GLY A 195 -1.23 -5.71 10.06
CA GLY A 195 0.12 -6.11 9.68
C GLY A 195 1.02 -4.92 9.33
N SER A 196 0.50 -3.92 8.63
CA SER A 196 1.23 -2.68 8.32
C SER A 196 1.66 -1.95 9.60
N SER A 197 0.77 -1.86 10.59
CA SER A 197 1.07 -1.22 11.88
C SER A 197 2.10 -2.01 12.69
N VAL A 198 1.95 -3.33 12.76
CA VAL A 198 2.89 -4.22 13.45
C VAL A 198 4.28 -4.11 12.82
N GLY A 199 4.36 -4.16 11.49
CA GLY A 199 5.62 -3.98 10.77
C GLY A 199 6.19 -2.57 10.97
N GLY A 200 5.35 -1.54 10.89
CA GLY A 200 5.77 -0.14 11.09
C GLY A 200 6.28 0.16 12.50
N ALA A 201 5.91 -0.63 13.50
CA ALA A 201 6.48 -0.54 14.83
C ALA A 201 7.79 -1.33 14.97
N ILE A 202 7.84 -2.55 14.44
CA ILE A 202 8.98 -3.47 14.63
C ILE A 202 10.18 -3.09 13.75
N PHE A 203 9.97 -2.83 12.46
CA PHE A 203 11.07 -2.64 11.51
C PHE A 203 11.95 -1.41 11.83
N PRO A 204 11.41 -0.22 12.18
CA PRO A 204 12.24 0.92 12.56
C PRO A 204 13.05 0.67 13.83
N LEU A 205 12.49 -0.05 14.82
CA LEU A 205 13.18 -0.39 16.06
C LEU A 205 14.35 -1.35 15.82
N VAL A 206 14.10 -2.42 15.06
CA VAL A 206 15.14 -3.38 14.66
C VAL A 206 16.21 -2.68 13.84
N LEU A 207 15.82 -1.83 12.90
CA LEU A 207 16.77 -1.12 12.06
C LEU A 207 17.62 -0.14 12.87
N ARG A 208 17.04 0.63 13.80
CA ARG A 208 17.79 1.56 14.64
C ARG A 208 18.84 0.84 15.49
N SER A 209 18.47 -0.24 16.18
CA SER A 209 19.40 -0.99 17.04
C SER A 209 20.50 -1.69 16.24
N THR A 210 20.18 -2.22 15.06
CA THR A 210 21.15 -2.89 14.21
C THR A 210 22.08 -1.90 13.51
N LEU A 211 21.58 -0.73 13.07
CA LEU A 211 22.42 0.31 12.46
C LEU A 211 23.44 0.87 13.43
N GLU A 212 23.08 1.09 14.70
CA GLU A 212 24.00 1.59 15.74
C GLU A 212 25.06 0.54 16.12
N GLY A 213 24.72 -0.75 16.10
CA GLY A 213 25.62 -1.83 16.55
C GLY A 213 26.47 -2.49 15.46
N MET A 214 25.94 -2.68 14.25
CA MET A 214 26.52 -3.56 13.23
C MET A 214 26.77 -2.88 11.87
N GLY A 215 26.39 -1.60 11.73
CA GLY A 215 26.48 -0.86 10.47
C GLY A 215 25.45 -1.31 9.43
N TRP A 216 25.43 -0.60 8.30
CA TRP A 216 24.36 -0.76 7.30
C TRP A 216 24.29 -2.14 6.64
N ALA A 217 25.43 -2.70 6.21
CA ALA A 217 25.45 -3.94 5.46
C ALA A 217 24.81 -5.10 6.25
N TRP A 218 25.18 -5.26 7.53
CA TRP A 218 24.60 -6.29 8.39
C TRP A 218 23.14 -6.00 8.76
N SER A 219 22.77 -4.74 9.00
CA SER A 219 21.37 -4.35 9.25
C SER A 219 20.46 -4.72 8.09
N MET A 220 20.89 -4.43 6.85
CA MET A 220 20.13 -4.79 5.66
C MET A 220 20.06 -6.30 5.44
N ARG A 221 21.13 -7.06 5.74
CA ARG A 221 21.11 -8.54 5.69
C ARG A 221 20.11 -9.13 6.69
N ILE A 222 20.07 -8.63 7.92
CA ILE A 222 19.10 -9.06 8.94
C ILE A 222 17.67 -8.79 8.43
N LEU A 223 17.43 -7.61 7.87
CA LEU A 223 16.15 -7.26 7.26
C LEU A 223 15.77 -8.17 6.09
N VAL A 224 16.72 -8.53 5.22
CA VAL A 224 16.51 -9.50 4.14
C VAL A 224 15.98 -10.82 4.71
N PHE A 225 16.57 -11.36 5.78
CA PHE A 225 16.12 -12.63 6.36
C PHE A 225 14.69 -12.52 6.93
N ILE A 226 14.38 -11.43 7.65
CA ILE A 226 13.05 -11.20 8.23
C ILE A 226 12.00 -11.06 7.12
N VAL A 227 12.28 -10.21 6.13
CA VAL A 227 11.36 -9.96 5.00
C VAL A 227 11.19 -11.22 4.16
N ALA A 228 12.27 -11.95 3.86
CA ALA A 228 12.19 -13.19 3.11
C ALA A 228 11.34 -14.24 3.83
N ALA A 229 11.48 -14.40 5.15
CA ALA A 229 10.65 -15.31 5.93
C ALA A 229 9.15 -14.95 5.84
N LEU A 230 8.82 -13.66 6.01
CA LEU A 230 7.44 -13.18 5.89
C LEU A 230 6.87 -13.35 4.47
N LEU A 231 7.69 -13.09 3.44
CA LEU A 231 7.31 -13.28 2.04
C LEU A 231 7.09 -14.75 1.71
N VAL A 232 7.95 -15.66 2.18
CA VAL A 232 7.81 -17.11 1.98
C VAL A 232 6.52 -17.60 2.62
N VAL A 233 6.27 -17.23 3.88
CA VAL A 233 5.03 -17.57 4.59
C VAL A 233 3.81 -17.03 3.83
N GLY A 234 3.86 -15.79 3.38
CA GLY A 234 2.82 -15.17 2.56
C GLY A 234 2.53 -15.93 1.27
N ASN A 235 3.56 -16.30 0.51
CA ASN A 235 3.43 -17.04 -0.75
C ASN A 235 2.85 -18.46 -0.56
N VAL A 236 3.23 -19.14 0.51
CA VAL A 236 2.76 -20.50 0.82
C VAL A 236 1.29 -20.48 1.26
N LEU A 237 0.93 -19.51 2.11
CA LEU A 237 -0.40 -19.42 2.71
C LEU A 237 -1.45 -18.85 1.75
N ILE A 238 -1.08 -17.89 0.88
CA ILE A 238 -2.05 -17.27 -0.04
C ILE A 238 -2.46 -18.26 -1.14
N ARG A 239 -3.77 -18.52 -1.21
CA ARG A 239 -4.36 -19.37 -2.24
C ARG A 239 -5.43 -18.63 -3.05
N GLY A 240 -5.26 -18.63 -4.36
CA GLY A 240 -6.29 -18.20 -5.31
C GLY A 240 -7.32 -19.29 -5.52
N ARG A 241 -8.60 -18.94 -5.42
CA ARG A 241 -9.72 -19.87 -5.60
C ARG A 241 -10.43 -19.72 -6.96
N ILE A 242 -10.42 -18.52 -7.53
CA ILE A 242 -11.18 -18.23 -8.75
C ILE A 242 -10.26 -18.37 -9.96
N LYS A 243 -10.62 -19.26 -10.91
CA LYS A 243 -9.94 -19.38 -12.21
C LYS A 243 -10.26 -18.12 -13.02
N GLY A 244 -9.22 -17.45 -13.52
CA GLY A 244 -9.37 -16.20 -14.27
C GLY A 244 -10.35 -16.35 -15.44
N LYS A 245 -11.24 -15.36 -15.62
CA LYS A 245 -12.04 -15.25 -16.84
C LYS A 245 -11.08 -15.00 -18.01
N LYS A 246 -11.28 -15.68 -19.14
CA LYS A 246 -10.58 -15.41 -20.42
C LYS A 246 -11.08 -14.08 -21.04
N GLY A 247 -10.96 -12.97 -20.32
CA GLY A 247 -11.23 -11.62 -20.81
C GLY A 247 -9.94 -10.90 -21.21
N SER A 248 -10.02 -9.96 -22.16
CA SER A 248 -8.91 -9.12 -22.61
C SER A 248 -8.20 -8.47 -21.43
N GLY A 249 -6.88 -8.65 -21.31
CA GLY A 249 -6.04 -8.08 -20.24
C GLY A 249 -5.82 -6.56 -20.34
N THR A 250 -6.79 -5.85 -20.92
CA THR A 250 -6.81 -4.41 -21.08
C THR A 250 -7.51 -3.78 -19.88
N VAL A 251 -6.97 -2.66 -19.39
CA VAL A 251 -7.67 -1.79 -18.44
C VAL A 251 -9.01 -1.41 -19.06
N ASP A 252 -10.12 -1.87 -18.48
CA ASP A 252 -11.43 -1.55 -19.01
C ASP A 252 -11.81 -0.13 -18.59
N PHE A 253 -11.58 0.84 -19.47
CA PHE A 253 -11.96 2.23 -19.24
C PHE A 253 -13.48 2.43 -19.17
N ARG A 254 -14.30 1.41 -19.50
CA ARG A 254 -15.76 1.48 -19.34
C ARG A 254 -16.17 1.66 -17.87
N CYS A 255 -15.31 1.29 -16.91
CA CYS A 255 -15.53 1.56 -15.49
C CYS A 255 -15.70 3.06 -15.20
N PHE A 256 -15.01 3.94 -15.93
CA PHE A 256 -15.16 5.39 -15.81
C PHE A 256 -16.47 5.93 -16.37
N LYS A 257 -17.29 5.08 -17.01
CA LYS A 257 -18.65 5.45 -17.44
C LYS A 257 -19.67 5.31 -16.30
N ASP A 258 -19.35 4.53 -15.27
CA ASP A 258 -20.19 4.46 -14.07
C ASP A 258 -19.90 5.64 -13.15
N TRP A 259 -20.90 6.50 -12.98
CA TRP A 259 -20.83 7.68 -12.14
C TRP A 259 -20.41 7.33 -10.71
N ARG A 260 -20.88 6.20 -10.16
CA ARG A 260 -20.52 5.75 -8.80
C ARG A 260 -19.02 5.42 -8.67
N PHE A 261 -18.44 4.82 -9.70
CA PHE A 261 -17.01 4.49 -9.74
C PHE A 261 -16.15 5.75 -9.88
N VAL A 262 -16.54 6.67 -10.76
CA VAL A 262 -15.87 7.98 -10.93
C VAL A 262 -15.84 8.75 -9.62
N TRP A 263 -16.99 8.84 -8.95
CA TRP A 263 -17.12 9.47 -7.65
C TRP A 263 -16.22 8.87 -6.58
N THR A 264 -16.20 7.54 -6.48
CA THR A 264 -15.35 6.85 -5.49
C THR A 264 -13.86 7.10 -5.77
N THR A 265 -13.46 7.10 -7.04
CA THR A 265 -12.08 7.38 -7.46
C THR A 265 -11.67 8.81 -7.14
N ILE A 266 -12.57 9.78 -7.37
CA ILE A 266 -12.34 11.20 -7.00
C ILE A 266 -12.16 11.34 -5.48
N GLY A 267 -12.98 10.67 -4.68
CA GLY A 267 -12.86 10.70 -3.21
C GLY A 267 -11.54 10.12 -2.69
N VAL A 268 -11.11 8.98 -3.23
CA VAL A 268 -9.81 8.39 -2.85
C VAL A 268 -8.65 9.28 -3.28
N THR A 269 -8.71 9.85 -4.48
CA THR A 269 -7.66 10.75 -4.98
C THR A 269 -7.62 12.06 -4.20
N SER A 270 -8.77 12.61 -3.83
CA SER A 270 -8.86 13.84 -3.03
C SER A 270 -8.34 13.66 -1.61
N ALA A 271 -8.51 12.48 -1.02
CA ALA A 271 -7.87 12.14 0.25
C ALA A 271 -6.34 12.10 0.15
N LEU A 272 -5.79 11.53 -0.93
CA LEU A 272 -4.35 11.49 -1.16
C LEU A 272 -3.76 12.89 -1.40
N LEU A 273 -4.45 13.75 -2.17
CA LEU A 273 -4.05 15.14 -2.37
C LEU A 273 -4.15 15.95 -1.06
N GLY A 274 -5.23 15.76 -0.30
CA GLY A 274 -5.39 16.33 1.03
C GLY A 274 -4.24 15.95 1.95
N SER A 275 -3.81 14.68 1.93
CA SER A 275 -2.63 14.22 2.65
C SER A 275 -1.35 14.92 2.22
N GLY A 276 -1.12 15.13 0.92
CA GLY A 276 0.04 15.88 0.44
C GLY A 276 0.13 17.29 1.01
N VAL A 277 -0.99 18.03 0.97
CA VAL A 277 -1.09 19.38 1.54
C VAL A 277 -0.95 19.35 3.07
N GLY A 278 -1.55 18.35 3.73
CA GLY A 278 -1.42 18.12 5.16
C GLY A 278 0.03 17.93 5.60
N ARG A 279 0.82 17.17 4.84
CA ARG A 279 2.26 16.96 5.12
C ARG A 279 3.07 18.25 5.05
N LEU A 280 2.82 19.10 4.05
CA LEU A 280 3.51 20.39 3.90
C LEU A 280 3.11 21.37 5.02
N ALA A 281 1.82 21.47 5.30
CA ALA A 281 1.30 22.31 6.39
C ALA A 281 1.80 21.83 7.75
N ALA A 282 1.82 20.51 7.99
CA ALA A 282 2.34 19.91 9.21
C ALA A 282 3.82 20.21 9.43
N GLY A 283 4.64 20.16 8.38
CA GLY A 283 6.06 20.57 8.48
C GLY A 283 6.18 22.00 8.98
N ALA A 284 5.55 22.94 8.25
CA ALA A 284 5.61 24.37 8.57
C ALA A 284 5.01 24.73 9.94
N ILE A 285 3.95 24.04 10.37
CA ILE A 285 3.32 24.23 11.68
C ILE A 285 4.18 23.60 12.78
N SER A 286 4.74 22.41 12.55
CA SER A 286 5.57 21.70 13.53
C SER A 286 6.84 22.46 13.92
N ASP A 287 7.39 23.23 12.99
CA ASP A 287 8.55 24.09 13.23
C ASP A 287 8.22 25.27 14.16
N ARG A 288 6.94 25.65 14.30
CA ARG A 288 6.51 26.78 15.16
C ARG A 288 5.98 26.37 16.53
N ILE A 289 5.18 25.31 16.60
CA ILE A 289 4.47 24.91 17.84
C ILE A 289 5.00 23.61 18.47
N GLY A 290 6.02 23.00 17.84
CA GLY A 290 6.59 21.72 18.24
C GLY A 290 5.93 20.52 17.56
N ARG A 291 6.74 19.51 17.25
CA ARG A 291 6.35 18.30 16.49
C ARG A 291 5.28 17.48 17.21
N PHE A 292 5.45 17.26 18.53
CA PHE A 292 4.51 16.50 19.34
C PHE A 292 3.14 17.19 19.49
N ASN A 293 3.12 18.50 19.73
CA ASN A 293 1.88 19.29 19.84
C ASN A 293 1.11 19.31 18.51
N THR A 294 1.83 19.43 17.39
CA THR A 294 1.24 19.36 16.05
C THR A 294 0.63 17.98 15.79
N MET A 295 1.27 16.91 16.26
CA MET A 295 0.73 15.55 16.14
C MET A 295 -0.58 15.36 16.93
N ILE A 296 -0.67 15.89 18.16
CA ILE A 296 -1.89 15.84 18.96
C ILE A 296 -3.03 16.62 18.28
N LEU A 297 -2.77 17.86 17.85
CA LEU A 297 -3.79 18.71 17.21
C LEU A 297 -4.35 18.09 15.93
N THR A 298 -3.48 17.54 15.09
CA THR A 298 -3.88 16.92 13.82
C THR A 298 -4.59 15.58 14.03
N THR A 299 -4.24 14.85 15.10
CA THR A 299 -4.96 13.64 15.52
C THR A 299 -6.36 13.98 16.02
N LEU A 300 -6.51 14.99 16.87
CA LEU A 300 -7.83 15.45 17.35
C LEU A 300 -8.70 15.95 16.20
N PHE A 301 -8.13 16.70 15.26
CA PHE A 301 -8.83 17.14 14.05
C PHE A 301 -9.35 15.95 13.22
N SER A 302 -8.53 14.90 13.06
CA SER A 302 -8.90 13.67 12.35
C SER A 302 -10.02 12.90 13.05
N ILE A 303 -9.98 12.85 14.38
CA ILE A 303 -11.04 12.24 15.21
C ILE A 303 -12.35 13.01 15.04
N ILE A 304 -12.31 14.34 15.17
CA ILE A 304 -13.48 15.22 15.02
C ILE A 304 -14.12 15.06 13.63
N THR A 305 -13.31 15.07 12.57
CA THR A 305 -13.82 14.88 11.20
C THR A 305 -14.42 13.50 10.97
N THR A 306 -13.84 12.46 11.59
CA THR A 306 -14.38 11.09 11.54
C THR A 306 -15.73 11.00 12.25
N PHE A 307 -15.85 11.59 13.45
CA PHE A 307 -17.12 11.64 14.18
C PHE A 307 -18.16 12.51 13.45
N ALA A 308 -17.75 13.62 12.84
CA ALA A 308 -18.64 14.49 12.08
C ALA A 308 -19.27 13.76 10.90
N VAL A 309 -18.53 12.91 10.18
CA VAL A 309 -19.09 12.07 9.12
C VAL A 309 -20.09 11.06 9.63
N TRP A 310 -19.80 10.44 10.78
CA TRP A 310 -20.72 9.49 11.36
C TRP A 310 -22.08 10.11 11.72
N LEU A 311 -22.10 11.39 12.11
CA LEU A 311 -23.31 12.13 12.48
C LEU A 311 -24.00 12.86 11.30
N LEU A 312 -23.25 13.33 10.30
CA LEU A 312 -23.76 14.25 9.26
C LEU A 312 -24.05 13.59 7.91
N VAL A 313 -23.66 12.33 7.71
CA VAL A 313 -23.85 11.67 6.42
C VAL A 313 -25.31 11.28 6.21
N GLU A 314 -25.95 11.98 5.28
CA GLU A 314 -27.25 11.62 4.72
C GLU A 314 -27.08 11.03 3.31
N PRO A 315 -27.89 10.03 2.90
CA PRO A 315 -27.79 9.39 1.59
C PRO A 315 -27.90 10.35 0.38
N HIS A 316 -28.54 11.52 0.57
CA HIS A 316 -28.75 12.53 -0.46
C HIS A 316 -27.63 13.58 -0.56
N ARG A 317 -26.71 13.67 0.41
CA ARG A 317 -25.66 14.71 0.47
C ARG A 317 -24.28 14.11 0.22
N MET A 318 -24.08 13.56 -0.97
CA MET A 318 -22.81 12.90 -1.35
C MET A 318 -21.58 13.82 -1.28
N TRP A 319 -21.76 15.15 -1.38
CA TRP A 319 -20.67 16.11 -1.30
C TRP A 319 -19.94 16.11 0.06
N LEU A 320 -20.64 15.75 1.15
CA LEU A 320 -20.06 15.67 2.49
C LEU A 320 -18.97 14.59 2.60
N PHE A 321 -19.09 13.51 1.81
CA PHE A 321 -18.06 12.47 1.75
C PHE A 321 -16.76 12.99 1.11
N TYR A 322 -16.82 13.85 0.09
CA TYR A 322 -15.61 14.43 -0.51
C TYR A 322 -14.94 15.43 0.42
N LEU A 323 -15.75 16.28 1.07
CA LEU A 323 -15.24 17.20 2.07
C LEU A 323 -14.53 16.41 3.19
N PHE A 324 -15.14 15.34 3.67
CA PHE A 324 -14.48 14.44 4.61
C PHE A 324 -13.20 13.81 4.07
N SER A 325 -13.22 13.28 2.85
CA SER A 325 -12.05 12.64 2.23
C SER A 325 -10.85 13.60 2.22
N ILE A 326 -11.07 14.86 1.86
CA ILE A 326 -10.05 15.92 1.85
C ILE A 326 -9.59 16.26 3.27
N LEU A 327 -10.51 16.49 4.21
CA LEU A 327 -10.15 16.88 5.58
C LEU A 327 -9.48 15.74 6.35
N PHE A 328 -9.98 14.51 6.21
CA PHE A 328 -9.38 13.31 6.77
C PHE A 328 -8.03 12.99 6.10
N GLY A 329 -7.93 13.17 4.79
CA GLY A 329 -6.67 13.10 4.05
C GLY A 329 -5.65 14.07 4.62
N PHE A 330 -6.04 15.33 4.81
CA PHE A 330 -5.20 16.35 5.46
C PHE A 330 -4.73 15.92 6.85
N GLY A 331 -5.65 15.51 7.72
CA GLY A 331 -5.32 15.08 9.08
C GLY A 331 -4.41 13.85 9.15
N THR A 332 -4.69 12.81 8.35
CA THR A 332 -3.86 11.59 8.28
C THR A 332 -2.48 11.84 7.66
N GLY A 333 -2.40 12.75 6.68
CA GLY A 333 -1.12 13.17 6.09
C GLY A 333 -0.16 13.74 7.13
N CYS A 334 -0.65 14.60 8.01
CA CYS A 334 0.13 15.19 9.10
C CYS A 334 0.73 14.13 10.05
N VAL A 335 -0.07 13.13 10.44
CA VAL A 335 0.34 12.07 11.37
C VAL A 335 1.46 11.21 10.78
N ILE A 336 1.34 10.83 9.51
CA ILE A 336 2.34 9.99 8.83
C ILE A 336 3.68 10.73 8.69
N SER A 337 3.66 12.03 8.42
CA SER A 337 4.90 12.82 8.27
C SER A 337 5.58 13.14 9.60
N LEU A 338 4.82 13.38 10.67
CA LEU A 338 5.39 13.76 11.96
C LEU A 338 5.75 12.57 12.84
N GLY A 339 5.15 11.39 12.61
CA GLY A 339 5.39 10.18 13.40
C GLY A 339 6.87 9.79 13.54
N PRO A 340 7.61 9.59 12.43
CA PRO A 340 9.03 9.23 12.52
C PRO A 340 9.90 10.34 13.14
N VAL A 341 9.51 11.60 12.92
CA VAL A 341 10.26 12.78 13.37
C VAL A 341 10.13 13.00 14.89
N CYS A 342 8.97 12.65 15.47
CA CYS A 342 8.76 12.65 16.92
C CYS A 342 9.51 11.52 17.63
N VAL A 343 9.63 10.34 16.99
CA VAL A 343 10.31 9.16 17.57
C VAL A 343 11.84 9.29 17.47
N GLY A 344 12.33 10.06 16.51
CA GLY A 344 13.76 10.35 16.33
C GLY A 344 14.30 11.55 17.13
N GLN A 345 13.46 12.22 17.94
CA GLN A 345 13.87 13.23 18.93
C GLN A 345 14.05 12.60 20.30
#